data_AF-A0AA37SG75-F1
#
_entry.id   AF-A0AA37SG75-F1
#
_cell.length_a   1.000
_cell.length_b   1.000
_cell.length_c   1.000
_cell.angle_alpha   90.00
_cell.angle_beta   90.00
_cell.angle_gamma   90.00
#
_symmetry.space_group_name_H-M   'P 1'
#
loop_
_entity.id
_entity.type
_entity.pdbx_description
1 polymer ?
#
loop_
_entity_poly.entity_id
_entity_poly.type
_entity_poly.pdbx_seq_one_letter_code
_entity_poly.pdbx_strand_id
1 'polypeptide(L)'
;MLTSLTQAHNAYAVQSLQSRLQGITDNVDDGIQSSATTASSSSGTDFGSILSQSVSNVIDSGHDAETKAAQGLTGGGDMTQIVTAVSNAQLALQTTTVIRDRMVQAYQDVMKMTI
;
A
#
# COMPACT_ATOMS: atom_id res chain seq x y z
N MET A 1 -24.04 20.61 -40.79
CA MET A 1 -24.96 20.53 -39.64
C MET A 1 -25.29 19.08 -39.20
N LEU A 2 -24.51 18.04 -39.55
CA LEU A 2 -24.84 16.65 -39.14
C LEU A 2 -23.67 15.83 -38.52
N THR A 3 -22.51 16.44 -38.25
CA THR A 3 -21.35 15.72 -37.68
C THR A 3 -21.15 15.94 -36.17
N SER A 4 -21.86 16.90 -35.56
CA SER A 4 -21.65 17.27 -34.14
C SER A 4 -22.37 16.36 -33.12
N LEU A 5 -23.24 15.43 -33.52
CA LEU A 5 -24.01 14.60 -32.58
C LEU A 5 -23.22 13.40 -32.02
N THR A 6 -22.23 12.90 -32.75
CA THR A 6 -21.30 11.86 -32.26
C THR A 6 -20.23 12.44 -31.33
N GLN A 7 -19.86 13.71 -31.53
CA GLN A 7 -18.82 14.34 -30.71
C GLN A 7 -19.29 14.69 -29.28
N ALA A 8 -20.61 14.82 -29.07
CA ALA A 8 -21.18 15.13 -27.76
C ALA A 8 -21.00 13.99 -26.73
N HIS A 9 -20.95 12.73 -27.16
CA HIS A 9 -20.87 11.60 -26.24
C HIS A 9 -19.47 11.41 -25.66
N ASN A 10 -18.42 11.72 -26.44
CA ASN A 10 -17.04 11.52 -26.01
C ASN A 10 -16.40 12.77 -25.37
N ALA A 11 -16.96 13.96 -25.60
CA ALA A 11 -16.45 15.21 -25.02
C ALA A 11 -16.71 15.36 -23.51
N TYR A 12 -17.73 14.67 -22.98
CA TYR A 12 -18.12 14.78 -21.57
C TYR A 12 -17.06 14.20 -20.60
N ALA A 13 -16.34 13.17 -21.04
CA ALA A 13 -15.27 12.56 -20.25
C ALA A 13 -14.00 13.42 -20.18
N VAL A 14 -13.71 14.20 -21.22
CA VAL A 14 -12.46 14.99 -21.31
C VAL A 14 -12.60 16.36 -20.63
N GLN A 15 -13.80 16.95 -20.67
CA GLN A 15 -14.06 18.28 -20.10
C GLN A 15 -14.02 18.30 -18.56
N SER A 16 -14.45 17.21 -17.94
CA SER A 16 -14.46 17.07 -16.47
C SER A 16 -13.06 16.83 -15.88
N LEU A 17 -12.13 16.30 -16.68
CA LEU A 17 -10.74 16.15 -16.26
C LEU A 17 -9.97 17.49 -16.33
N GLN A 18 -10.24 18.29 -17.36
CA GLN A 18 -9.64 19.62 -17.52
C GLN A 18 -9.91 20.55 -16.32
N SER A 19 -11.12 20.46 -15.76
CA SER A 19 -11.54 21.32 -14.64
C SER A 19 -10.92 20.89 -13.30
N ARG A 20 -10.36 19.68 -13.20
CA ARG A 20 -9.70 19.19 -11.98
C ARG A 20 -8.23 19.60 -11.87
N LEU A 21 -7.57 19.92 -12.99
CA LEU A 21 -6.20 20.43 -12.95
C LEU A 21 -6.12 21.91 -12.59
N GLN A 22 -7.16 22.70 -12.91
CA GLN A 22 -7.16 24.14 -12.62
C GLN A 22 -7.37 24.47 -11.12
N GLY A 23 -8.05 23.60 -10.35
CA GLY A 23 -8.27 23.81 -8.92
C GLY A 23 -7.13 23.34 -8.00
N ILE A 24 -6.17 22.59 -8.53
CA ILE A 24 -5.01 22.12 -7.77
C ILE A 24 -3.95 23.22 -7.62
N THR A 25 -3.82 24.11 -8.59
CA THR A 25 -2.82 25.18 -8.53
C THR A 25 -3.19 26.28 -7.51
N ASP A 26 -4.47 26.61 -7.34
CA ASP A 26 -4.92 27.58 -6.33
C ASP A 26 -4.87 27.03 -4.88
N ASN A 27 -5.01 25.71 -4.68
CA ASN A 27 -4.91 25.09 -3.35
C ASN A 27 -3.47 24.84 -2.89
N VAL A 28 -2.51 24.87 -3.82
CA VAL A 28 -1.09 24.66 -3.48
C VAL A 28 -0.47 25.94 -2.92
N ASP A 29 -0.97 27.14 -3.21
CA ASP A 29 -0.35 28.41 -2.77
C ASP A 29 -0.69 28.82 -1.32
N ASP A 30 -1.93 28.56 -0.86
CA ASP A 30 -2.39 28.96 0.50
C ASP A 30 -1.82 28.07 1.63
N GLY A 31 -1.31 26.87 1.28
CA GLY A 31 -0.71 25.93 2.23
C GLY A 31 0.78 26.15 2.53
N ILE A 32 1.48 27.00 1.75
CA ILE A 32 2.95 27.18 1.84
C ILE A 32 3.37 28.52 2.42
N GLN A 33 2.46 29.50 2.54
CA GLN A 33 2.83 30.85 2.96
C GLN A 33 2.74 31.09 4.48
N SER A 34 2.28 30.11 5.28
CA SER A 34 2.21 30.21 6.74
C SER A 34 3.26 29.37 7.50
N SER A 35 4.38 28.98 6.86
CA SER A 35 5.41 28.19 7.54
C SER A 35 6.85 28.62 7.22
N ALA A 36 7.07 29.88 6.83
CA ALA A 36 8.39 30.43 6.59
C ALA A 36 8.82 31.34 7.76
N THR A 37 9.02 30.79 8.95
CA THR A 37 10.01 31.26 9.95
C THR A 37 10.11 30.19 11.05
N THR A 38 11.02 29.23 10.89
CA THR A 38 12.07 28.86 11.86
C THR A 38 12.75 27.55 11.44
N ALA A 39 14.01 27.69 11.01
CA ALA A 39 15.15 26.79 11.22
C ALA A 39 14.94 25.25 11.22
N SER A 40 15.50 24.63 10.17
CA SER A 40 16.50 23.57 10.28
C SER A 40 16.20 22.31 11.11
N SER A 41 15.53 21.34 10.48
CA SER A 41 15.96 19.93 10.53
C SER A 41 15.18 19.12 9.50
N SER A 42 15.89 18.42 8.63
CA SER A 42 15.38 17.50 7.61
C SER A 42 14.75 16.24 8.24
N SER A 43 13.58 16.34 8.87
CA SER A 43 12.74 15.16 9.15
C SER A 43 11.95 14.82 7.88
N GLY A 44 12.65 14.22 6.91
CA GLY A 44 12.01 13.53 5.80
C GLY A 44 11.25 12.34 6.37
N THR A 45 9.92 12.34 6.20
CA THR A 45 8.99 11.22 6.43
C THR A 45 9.41 10.31 7.58
N ASP A 46 9.01 10.68 8.81
CA ASP A 46 9.29 9.91 10.02
C ASP A 46 8.92 8.42 9.82
N PHE A 47 9.86 7.50 10.04
CA PHE A 47 9.67 6.06 9.89
C PHE A 47 8.41 5.54 10.61
N GLY A 48 8.05 6.16 11.74
CA GLY A 48 6.82 5.86 12.47
C GLY A 48 5.54 6.07 11.64
N SER A 49 5.51 7.08 10.77
CA SER A 49 4.40 7.33 9.85
C SER A 49 4.28 6.23 8.78
N ILE A 50 5.41 5.77 8.24
CA ILE A 50 5.45 4.68 7.25
C ILE A 50 5.02 3.37 7.89
N LEU A 51 5.48 3.10 9.12
CA LEU A 51 5.10 1.90 9.86
C LEU A 51 3.61 1.92 10.24
N SER A 52 3.11 3.05 10.72
CA SER A 52 1.68 3.23 11.03
C SER A 52 0.82 3.01 9.79
N GLN A 53 1.20 3.60 8.65
CA GLN A 53 0.51 3.41 7.38
C GLN A 53 0.55 1.95 6.93
N SER A 54 1.69 1.27 7.10
CA SER A 54 1.83 -0.14 6.74
C SER A 54 0.91 -1.03 7.59
N VAL A 55 0.81 -0.76 8.90
CA VAL A 55 -0.09 -1.49 9.80
C VAL A 55 -1.55 -1.25 9.42
N SER A 56 -1.95 0.00 9.17
CA SER A 56 -3.31 0.32 8.70
C SER A 56 -3.65 -0.39 7.39
N ASN A 57 -2.72 -0.40 6.43
CA ASN A 57 -2.91 -1.09 5.15
C ASN A 57 -3.05 -2.61 5.30
N VAL A 58 -2.34 -3.23 6.25
CA VAL A 58 -2.48 -4.66 6.55
C VAL A 58 -3.85 -4.98 7.13
N ILE A 59 -4.39 -4.13 8.00
CA ILE A 59 -5.73 -4.31 8.59
C ILE A 59 -6.81 -4.21 7.50
N ASP A 60 -6.74 -3.17 6.66
CA ASP A 60 -7.66 -3.01 5.52
C ASP A 60 -7.57 -4.19 4.53
N SER A 61 -6.35 -4.62 4.22
CA SER A 61 -6.14 -5.78 3.35
C SER A 61 -6.66 -7.08 3.96
N GLY A 62 -6.67 -7.20 5.29
CA GLY A 62 -7.25 -8.35 6.00
C GLY A 62 -8.77 -8.40 5.87
N HIS A 63 -9.46 -7.28 6.04
CA HIS A 63 -10.92 -7.19 5.84
C HIS A 63 -11.34 -7.48 4.39
N ASP A 64 -10.58 -6.97 3.42
CA ASP A 64 -10.84 -7.25 1.99
C ASP A 64 -10.59 -8.73 1.66
N ALA A 65 -9.55 -9.33 2.25
CA ALA A 65 -9.26 -10.75 2.11
C ALA A 65 -10.34 -11.63 2.75
N GLU A 66 -10.88 -11.29 3.92
CA GLU A 66 -12.01 -12.01 4.52
C GLU A 66 -13.26 -11.94 3.66
N THR A 67 -13.56 -10.76 3.10
CA THR A 67 -14.71 -10.58 2.21
C THR A 67 -14.57 -11.43 0.94
N LYS A 68 -13.38 -11.43 0.33
CA LYS A 68 -13.10 -12.26 -0.86
C LYS A 68 -13.02 -13.75 -0.53
N ALA A 69 -12.51 -14.12 0.64
CA ALA A 69 -12.48 -15.50 1.10
C ALA A 69 -13.91 -16.01 1.35
N ALA A 70 -14.78 -15.21 1.97
CA ALA A 70 -16.19 -15.54 2.13
C ALA A 70 -16.89 -15.73 0.77
N GLN A 71 -16.63 -14.85 -0.20
CA GLN A 71 -17.14 -14.98 -1.57
C GLN A 71 -16.59 -16.23 -2.28
N GLY A 72 -15.29 -16.53 -2.12
CA GLY A 72 -14.65 -17.72 -2.69
C GLY A 72 -15.14 -19.03 -2.06
N LEU A 73 -15.42 -19.04 -0.76
CA LEU A 73 -15.98 -20.19 -0.05
C LEU A 73 -17.43 -20.48 -0.47
N THR A 74 -18.21 -19.45 -0.86
CA THR A 74 -19.54 -19.66 -1.46
C THR A 74 -19.50 -20.23 -2.89
N GLY A 75 -18.32 -20.31 -3.50
CA GLY A 75 -18.10 -20.79 -4.86
C GLY A 75 -17.02 -21.87 -4.94
N GLY A 76 -17.20 -23.00 -4.25
CA GLY A 76 -16.55 -24.29 -4.53
C GLY A 76 -15.05 -24.25 -4.83
N GLY A 77 -14.19 -24.20 -3.80
CA GLY A 77 -12.74 -24.20 -3.97
C GLY A 77 -12.20 -25.45 -4.66
N ASP A 78 -11.58 -25.24 -5.84
CA ASP A 78 -10.85 -26.25 -6.60
C ASP A 78 -9.71 -26.87 -5.78
N MET A 79 -9.59 -28.20 -5.74
CA MET A 79 -8.52 -28.92 -5.02
C MET A 79 -7.12 -28.44 -5.41
N THR A 80 -6.96 -27.95 -6.64
CA THR A 80 -5.73 -27.34 -7.15
C THR A 80 -5.33 -26.12 -6.32
N GLN A 81 -6.27 -25.25 -5.95
CA GLN A 81 -5.98 -24.05 -5.14
C GLN A 81 -5.53 -24.41 -3.72
N ILE A 82 -6.11 -25.47 -3.14
CA ILE A 82 -5.69 -25.96 -1.82
C ILE A 82 -4.24 -26.44 -1.88
N VAL A 83 -3.86 -27.21 -2.90
CA VAL A 83 -2.46 -27.66 -3.07
C VAL A 83 -1.52 -26.49 -3.32
N THR A 84 -1.90 -25.52 -4.16
CA THR A 84 -1.11 -24.31 -4.38
C THR A 84 -0.93 -23.49 -3.11
N ALA A 85 -1.98 -23.35 -2.30
CA ALA A 85 -1.92 -22.66 -1.00
C ALA A 85 -0.97 -23.39 -0.04
N VAL A 86 -1.01 -24.72 0.02
CA VAL A 86 -0.11 -25.54 0.84
C VAL A 86 1.35 -25.40 0.38
N SER A 87 1.62 -25.43 -0.93
CA SER A 87 2.98 -25.23 -1.45
C SER A 87 3.53 -23.84 -1.10
N ASN A 88 2.71 -22.79 -1.22
CA ASN A 88 3.12 -21.43 -0.81
C ASN A 88 3.38 -21.33 0.70
N ALA A 89 2.57 -21.99 1.53
CA ALA A 89 2.80 -22.04 2.97
C ALA A 89 4.11 -22.75 3.33
N GLN A 90 4.47 -23.82 2.62
CA GLN A 90 5.75 -24.51 2.81
C GLN A 90 6.95 -23.61 2.48
N LEU A 91 6.88 -22.86 1.38
CA LEU A 91 7.90 -21.88 1.00
C LEU A 91 8.08 -20.80 2.08
N ALA A 92 6.97 -20.22 2.55
CA ALA A 92 7.00 -19.20 3.59
C ALA A 92 7.58 -19.71 4.92
N LEU A 93 7.24 -20.95 5.32
CA LEU A 93 7.77 -21.58 6.52
C LEU A 93 9.29 -21.82 6.43
N GLN A 94 9.77 -22.23 5.26
CA GLN A 94 11.20 -22.43 5.01
C GLN A 94 11.97 -21.11 5.16
N THR A 95 11.47 -20.03 4.56
CA THR A 95 12.05 -18.69 4.70
C THR A 95 12.02 -18.21 6.15
N THR A 96 10.91 -18.45 6.86
CA THR A 96 10.75 -18.04 8.26
C THR A 96 11.78 -18.71 9.17
N THR A 97 12.08 -19.99 8.92
CA THR A 97 13.07 -20.73 9.71
C THR A 97 14.48 -20.15 9.51
N VAL A 98 14.83 -19.78 8.28
CA VAL A 98 16.12 -19.13 7.97
C VAL A 98 16.25 -17.79 8.70
N ILE A 99 15.18 -17.00 8.74
CA ILE A 99 15.15 -15.73 9.48
C ILE A 99 15.30 -15.98 10.98
N ARG A 100 14.59 -16.97 11.52
CA ARG A 100 14.66 -17.35 12.95
C ARG A 100 16.08 -17.74 13.36
N ASP A 101 16.76 -18.53 12.55
CA ASP A 101 18.14 -18.94 12.85
C ASP A 101 19.13 -17.76 12.76
N ARG A 102 18.95 -16.84 11.79
CA ARG A 102 19.76 -15.61 11.68
C ARG A 102 19.58 -14.67 12.87
N MET A 103 18.36 -14.51 13.37
CA MET A 103 18.10 -13.69 14.56
C MET A 103 18.75 -14.29 15.82
N VAL A 104 18.69 -15.61 15.98
CA VAL A 104 19.34 -16.31 17.10
C VAL A 104 20.86 -16.18 17.04
N GLN A 105 21.47 -16.23 15.85
CA GLN A 105 22.89 -16.00 15.68
C GLN A 105 23.29 -14.56 16.02
N ALA A 106 22.54 -13.56 15.50
CA ALA A 106 22.81 -12.15 15.78
C ALA A 106 22.72 -11.82 17.27
N TYR A 107 21.77 -12.41 17.99
CA TYR A 107 21.67 -12.25 19.45
C TYR A 107 22.88 -12.83 20.18
N GLN A 108 23.30 -14.05 19.83
CA GLN A 108 24.48 -14.69 20.43
C GLN A 108 25.77 -13.92 20.16
N ASP A 109 25.90 -13.30 18.97
CA ASP A 109 27.07 -12.51 18.58
C ASP A 109 27.16 -11.20 19.40
N VAL A 110 26.04 -10.48 19.55
CA VAL A 110 25.96 -9.27 20.40
C VAL A 110 26.29 -9.59 21.85
N MET A 111 25.81 -10.71 22.38
CA MET A 111 26.12 -11.14 23.75
C MET A 111 27.62 -11.46 23.92
N LYS A 112 28.26 -12.04 22.91
CA LYS A 112 29.70 -12.36 22.95
C LYS A 112 30.61 -11.14 22.87
N MET A 113 30.11 -10.02 22.35
CA MET A 113 30.83 -8.75 22.31
C MET A 113 30.68 -7.95 23.62
N THR A 114 29.68 -8.27 24.45
CA THR A 114 29.46 -7.63 25.76
C THR A 114 30.22 -8.37 26.86
N ILE A 115 31.55 -8.26 26.85
CA ILE A 115 32.42 -8.33 28.03
C ILE A 115 33.60 -7.38 27.85
#